data_AF-A4YF04-F1
#
_entry.id   AF-A4YF04-F1
#
_cell.length_a   1.000
_cell.length_b   1.000
_cell.length_c   1.000
_cell.angle_alpha   90.00
_cell.angle_beta   90.00
_cell.angle_gamma   90.00
#
_symmetry.space_group_name_H-M   'P 1'
#
loop_
_entity.id
_entity.type
_entity.pdbx_description
1 polymer ?
#
loop_
_entity_poly.entity_id
_entity_poly.type
_entity_poly.pdbx_seq_one_letter_code
_entity_poly.pdbx_strand_id
1 'polypeptide(L)' 'MARRTCPSCKQVVEEKLIKEGNVITKSCPNCGYTFISYEKGKGYLVYPKRS' A
#
# COMPACT_ATOMS: atom_id res chain seq x y z
N MET A 1 3.92 2.67 -14.58
CA MET A 1 3.48 2.70 -13.16
C MET A 1 2.23 3.54 -13.06
N ALA A 2 1.23 3.12 -12.29
CA ALA A 2 -0.02 3.87 -12.12
C ALA A 2 0.22 5.03 -11.15
N ARG A 3 -0.06 6.27 -11.58
CA ARG A 3 -0.06 7.44 -10.69
C ARG A 3 -1.39 7.44 -9.94
N ARG A 4 -1.34 7.49 -8.61
CA ARG A 4 -2.54 7.46 -7.75
C ARG A 4 -2.58 8.71 -6.89
N THR A 5 -3.75 9.31 -6.76
CA THR A 5 -3.98 10.34 -5.76
C THR A 5 -4.05 9.70 -4.38
N CYS A 6 -3.15 10.09 -3.48
CA CYS A 6 -3.18 9.62 -2.11
C CYS A 6 -4.37 10.23 -1.37
N PRO A 7 -5.27 9.44 -0.74
CA PRO A 7 -6.41 10.00 -0.01
C PRO A 7 -5.98 10.75 1.26
N SER A 8 -4.82 10.44 1.82
CA SER A 8 -4.30 11.09 3.04
C SER A 8 -3.61 12.42 2.72
N CYS A 9 -2.60 12.40 1.84
CA CYS A 9 -1.83 13.61 1.51
C CYS A 9 -2.38 14.39 0.29
N LYS A 10 -3.47 13.93 -0.34
CA LYS A 10 -4.19 14.54 -1.51
C LYS A 10 -3.32 14.87 -2.74
N GLN A 11 -2.07 14.43 -2.73
CA GLN A 11 -1.13 14.61 -3.83
C GLN A 11 -1.16 13.40 -4.76
N VAL A 12 -0.87 13.66 -6.03
CA VAL A 12 -0.61 12.60 -7.00
C VAL A 12 0.77 12.04 -6.71
N VAL A 13 0.82 10.76 -6.32
CA VAL A 13 2.06 10.07 -5.98
C VAL A 13 2.22 8.83 -6.84
N GLU A 14 3.46 8.43 -7.02
CA GLU A 14 3.77 7.11 -7.54
C GLU A 14 3.75 6.10 -6.38
N GLU A 15 3.01 5.01 -6.53
CA GLU A 15 2.87 4.00 -5.48
C GLU A 15 4.22 3.33 -5.17
N LYS A 16 4.64 3.41 -3.90
CA LYS A 16 5.83 2.70 -3.41
C LYS A 16 5.46 1.25 -3.21
N LEU A 17 6.08 0.36 -3.99
CA LEU A 17 5.85 -1.08 -3.90
C LEU A 17 6.97 -1.74 -3.10
N ILE A 18 6.62 -2.24 -1.93
CA ILE A 18 7.49 -2.91 -0.98
C ILE A 18 7.20 -4.39 -1.06
N LYS A 19 8.23 -5.21 -1.29
CA LYS A 19 8.13 -6.67 -1.33
C LYS A 19 8.99 -7.23 -0.20
N GLU A 20 8.34 -7.73 0.84
CA GLU A 20 9.02 -8.39 1.97
C GLU A 20 8.66 -9.88 1.95
N GLY A 21 9.56 -10.68 1.38
CA GLY A 21 9.33 -12.11 1.16
C GLY A 21 8.08 -12.35 0.31
N ASN A 22 7.03 -12.87 0.95
CA ASN A 22 5.74 -13.13 0.32
C ASN A 22 4.77 -11.96 0.43
N VAL A 23 5.04 -10.93 1.24
CA VAL A 23 4.13 -9.80 1.42
C VAL A 23 4.44 -8.71 0.39
N ILE A 24 3.42 -8.29 -0.37
CA ILE A 24 3.46 -7.09 -1.20
C ILE A 24 2.65 -6.01 -0.52
N THR A 25 3.31 -4.91 -0.19
CA THR A 25 2.68 -3.69 0.32
C THR A 25 2.86 -2.57 -0.68
N LYS A 26 1.76 -1.99 -1.12
CA LYS A 26 1.77 -0.73 -1.87
C LYS A 26 1.40 0.39 -0.91
N SER A 27 2.26 1.39 -0.80
CA SER A 27 2.03 2.54 0.08
C SER A 27 2.39 3.86 -0.59
N CYS A 28 1.90 4.95 -0.01
CA CYS A 28 2.27 6.29 -0.41
C CYS A 28 3.69 6.59 0.07
N PRO A 29 4.63 6.97 -0.82
CA PRO A 29 6.00 7.31 -0.42
C PRO A 29 6.08 8.60 0.42
N ASN A 30 5.12 9.52 0.27
CA ASN A 30 5.17 10.82 0.95
C ASN A 30 4.64 10.79 2.38
N CYS A 31 3.53 10.07 2.62
CA CYS A 31 2.86 10.06 3.93
C CYS A 31 2.73 8.66 4.56
N GLY A 32 3.23 7.61 3.90
CA GLY A 32 3.21 6.24 4.43
C GLY A 32 1.85 5.54 4.38
N TYR A 33 0.83 6.17 3.80
CA TYR A 33 -0.51 5.58 3.69
C TYR A 33 -0.48 4.27 2.89
N THR A 34 -0.85 3.15 3.51
CA THR A 34 -0.92 1.86 2.85
C THR A 34 -2.15 1.78 1.94
N PHE A 35 -1.90 1.68 0.65
CA PHE A 35 -2.92 1.55 -0.37
C PHE A 35 -3.52 0.15 -0.40
N ILE A 36 -2.66 -0.85 -0.35
CA ILE A 36 -3.02 -2.26 -0.30
C ILE A 36 -1.83 -3.03 0.26
N SER A 37 -2.08 -4.04 1.08
CA SER A 37 -1.08 -5.01 1.49
C SER A 37 -1.68 -6.40 1.32
N TYR A 38 -0.92 -7.32 0.71
CA TYR A 38 -1.38 -8.68 0.45
C TYR A 38 -0.21 -9.66 0.47
N GLU A 39 -0.46 -10.87 0.93
CA GLU A 39 0.51 -11.96 0.84
C GLU A 39 0.32 -12.73 -0.47
N LYS A 40 1.41 -13.02 -1.17
CA LYS A 40 1.42 -13.93 -2.30
C LYS A 40 1.06 -15.33 -1.81
N GLY A 41 -0.05 -15.87 -2.29
CA GLY A 41 -0.47 -17.24 -2.02
C GLY A 41 -1.43 -17.42 -0.84
N LYS A 42 -1.75 -16.36 -0.09
CA LYS A 42 -2.85 -16.35 0.88
C LYS A 42 -3.81 -15.23 0.49
N GLY A 43 -5.10 -15.55 0.41
CA GLY A 43 -6.15 -14.58 0.08
C GLY A 43 -6.03 -13.31 0.92
N TYR A 44 -6.35 -12.17 0.29
CA TYR A 44 -6.13 -10.80 0.76
C TYR A 44 -6.39 -10.59 2.26
N LEU A 45 -5.33 -10.33 3.04
CA LEU A 45 -5.44 -9.79 4.40
C LEU A 45 -5.53 -8.27 4.33
N VAL A 46 -6.75 -7.75 4.18
CA VAL A 46 -7.02 -6.35 4.48
C VAL A 46 -6.89 -6.23 5.99
N TYR A 47 -5.75 -5.79 6.50
CA TYR A 47 -5.60 -5.51 7.94
C TYR A 47 -6.44 -4.28 8.29
N PRO A 48 -7.59 -4.41 9.01
CA PRO A 48 -8.13 -3.24 9.69
C PRO A 48 -7.13 -2.89 10.79
N LYS A 49 -6.61 -1.66 10.75
CA LYS A 49 -5.88 -1.06 11.87
C LYS A 49 -6.82 -1.08 13.08
N ARG A 50 -6.67 -2.09 13.96
CA ARG A 50 -7.34 -2.12 15.26
C ARG A 50 -6.36 -1.50 16.25
N SER A 51 -6.67 -0.25 16.61
CA SER A 51 -6.00 0.47 17.69
C SER A 51 -6.35 -0.13 19.05
#